data_AF-A0A9W9YX99-F1
#
_entry.id   AF-A0A9W9YX99-F1
#
_cell.length_a   1.000
_cell.length_b   1.000
_cell.length_c   1.000
_cell.angle_alpha   90.00
_cell.angle_beta   90.00
_cell.angle_gamma   90.00
#
_symmetry.space_group_name_H-M   'P 1'
#
loop_
_entity.id
_entity.type
_entity.pdbx_description
1 polymer ?
#
loop_
_entity_poly.entity_id
_entity_poly.type
_entity_poly.pdbx_seq_one_letter_code
_entity_poly.pdbx_strand_id
1 'polypeptide(L)'
;MASIGSFIRSRKFQRVGKVFIVILLSFVICYYIFNVSTQSPSDKIHDNNDTLWVAANTVIDKWPASKPAVGALNVHIWRGLCGSNIPNLRQSLFFPHYPDESSKKFITEFQIEDNSVDYGQQIFGFVHTPDSSGSYRFAIASDDESELWLSPSEDPNEKQLIARVFIKVLMRGRKGMN
;
A
#
# COMPACT_ATOMS: atom_id res chain seq x y z
N MET A 1 -16.43 50.64 -35.11
CA MET A 1 -16.11 49.73 -33.98
C MET A 1 -15.29 48.57 -34.52
N ALA A 2 -13.96 48.65 -34.46
CA ALA A 2 -13.08 47.55 -34.85
C ALA A 2 -12.03 47.42 -33.74
N SER A 3 -12.26 46.46 -32.85
CA SER A 3 -11.50 46.29 -31.63
C SER A 3 -11.01 44.85 -31.55
N ILE A 4 -9.70 44.72 -31.32
CA ILE A 4 -9.05 43.58 -30.69
C ILE A 4 -9.11 42.28 -31.51
N GLY A 5 -8.14 42.09 -32.42
CA GLY A 5 -8.08 40.83 -33.14
C GLY A 5 -6.86 40.61 -34.03
N SER A 6 -5.66 41.08 -33.69
CA SER A 6 -4.42 40.50 -34.25
C SER A 6 -3.16 41.10 -33.61
N PHE A 7 -2.84 40.71 -32.37
CA PHE A 7 -1.51 41.03 -31.85
C PHE A 7 -0.80 39.89 -31.12
N ILE A 8 -1.15 38.63 -31.40
CA ILE A 8 -0.39 37.50 -30.84
C ILE A 8 -0.21 36.41 -31.90
N ARG A 9 0.68 36.65 -32.87
CA ARG A 9 1.22 35.56 -33.69
C ARG A 9 2.66 35.80 -34.12
N SER A 10 3.49 36.25 -33.19
CA SER A 10 4.95 36.21 -33.36
C SER A 10 5.47 34.86 -32.85
N ARG A 11 5.98 34.02 -33.76
CA ARG A 11 6.64 32.73 -33.43
C ARG A 11 7.81 32.90 -32.45
N LYS A 12 8.40 34.10 -32.37
CA LYS A 12 9.48 34.42 -31.42
C LYS A 12 8.95 34.53 -29.98
N PHE A 13 7.79 35.15 -29.79
CA PHE A 13 7.16 35.29 -28.48
C PHE A 13 6.71 33.94 -27.91
N GLN A 14 6.25 33.02 -28.77
CA GLN A 14 5.91 31.65 -28.37
C GLN A 14 7.13 30.82 -27.93
N ARG A 15 8.32 31.06 -28.52
CA ARG A 15 9.56 30.39 -28.09
C ARG A 15 10.06 30.93 -26.75
N VAL A 16 10.05 32.25 -26.57
CA VAL A 16 10.45 32.89 -25.30
C VAL A 16 9.50 32.48 -24.17
N GLY A 17 8.18 32.45 -24.43
CA GLY A 17 7.19 31.98 -23.45
C GLY A 17 7.40 30.53 -23.02
N LYS A 18 7.74 29.62 -23.94
CA LYS A 18 8.06 28.21 -23.60
C LYS A 18 9.31 28.09 -22.73
N VAL A 19 10.36 28.86 -23.00
CA VAL A 19 11.58 28.87 -22.18
C VAL A 19 11.28 29.38 -20.77
N PHE A 20 10.48 30.45 -20.65
CA PHE A 20 10.03 30.96 -19.35
C PHE A 20 9.24 29.92 -18.54
N ILE A 21 8.34 29.17 -19.19
CA ILE A 21 7.56 28.12 -18.53
C ILE A 21 8.48 27.00 -18.02
N VAL A 22 9.49 26.58 -18.80
CA VAL A 22 10.43 25.54 -18.38
C VAL A 22 11.28 26.00 -17.18
N ILE A 23 11.72 27.26 -17.17
CA ILE A 23 12.47 27.84 -16.04
C ILE A 23 11.60 27.91 -14.79
N LEU A 24 10.34 28.34 -14.92
CA LEU A 24 9.41 28.37 -13.78
C LEU A 24 9.15 26.98 -13.20
N LEU A 25 8.95 25.98 -14.06
CA LEU A 25 8.77 24.60 -13.63
C LEU A 25 10.02 24.05 -12.93
N SER A 26 11.24 24.37 -13.42
CA SER A 26 12.47 23.92 -12.75
C SER A 26 12.62 24.56 -11.36
N PHE A 27 12.30 25.85 -11.22
CA PHE A 27 12.36 26.54 -9.92
C PHE A 27 11.36 25.94 -8.91
N VAL A 28 10.14 25.62 -9.34
CA VAL A 28 9.13 24.97 -8.49
C VAL A 28 9.62 23.58 -8.06
N ILE A 29 10.15 22.78 -8.98
CA ILE A 29 10.67 21.45 -8.68
C ILE A 29 11.85 21.53 -7.69
N CYS A 30 12.81 22.45 -7.91
CA CYS A 30 13.92 22.67 -6.98
C CYS A 30 13.45 23.12 -5.60
N TYR A 31 12.44 24.01 -5.52
CA TYR A 31 11.85 24.42 -4.26
C TYR A 31 11.25 23.22 -3.52
N TYR A 32 10.47 22.36 -4.19
CA TYR A 32 9.90 21.17 -3.55
C TYR A 32 10.97 20.19 -3.05
N ILE A 33 12.03 19.95 -3.82
CA ILE A 33 13.15 19.09 -3.42
C ILE A 33 13.89 19.68 -2.21
N PHE A 34 14.08 21.00 -2.18
CA PHE A 34 14.74 21.69 -1.07
C PHE A 34 13.90 21.66 0.21
N ASN A 35 12.59 21.87 0.12
CA ASN A 35 11.71 21.81 1.30
C ASN A 35 11.59 20.36 1.83
N VAL A 36 11.57 19.36 0.95
CA VAL A 36 11.62 17.94 1.34
C VAL A 36 12.89 17.58 2.08
N SER A 37 14.04 18.18 1.73
CA SER A 37 15.31 17.90 2.40
C SER A 37 15.52 18.67 3.72
N THR A 38 14.69 19.67 4.03
CA THR A 38 14.75 20.40 5.30
C THR A 38 13.97 19.76 6.45
N GLN A 39 13.25 18.66 6.23
CA GLN A 39 12.48 17.98 7.27
C GLN A 39 13.17 16.70 7.74
N SER A 40 14.38 16.85 8.30
CA SER A 40 14.97 15.85 9.19
C SER A 40 14.71 16.31 10.64
N PRO A 41 13.91 15.57 11.45
CA PRO A 41 13.73 15.89 12.86
C PRO A 41 15.08 15.75 13.59
N SER A 42 15.61 16.86 14.08
CA SER A 42 16.75 16.88 14.99
C SER A 42 16.25 16.56 16.41
N ASP A 43 16.23 15.28 16.78
CA ASP A 43 16.03 14.90 18.19
C ASP A 43 17.36 15.09 18.93
N LYS A 44 17.38 16.08 19.83
CA LYS A 44 18.51 16.32 20.73
C LYS A 44 18.41 15.33 21.90
N ILE A 45 19.16 14.23 21.81
CA ILE A 45 19.35 13.32 22.94
C ILE A 45 20.39 13.95 23.89
N HIS A 46 20.04 14.00 25.16
CA HIS A 46 20.86 14.47 26.26
C HIS A 46 21.88 13.37 26.61
N ASP A 47 23.14 13.58 26.22
CA ASP A 47 24.25 12.66 26.51
C ASP A 47 24.73 12.82 27.96
N ASN A 48 24.66 11.72 28.73
CA ASN A 48 25.49 11.51 29.91
C ASN A 48 26.35 10.24 29.65
N ASN A 49 27.54 10.50 29.11
CA ASN A 49 28.79 9.75 29.28
C ASN A 49 28.82 8.84 30.53
N ASP A 50 29.17 7.56 30.42
CA ASP A 50 30.55 7.04 30.50
C ASP A 50 30.49 5.52 30.15
N THR A 51 31.19 4.93 29.18
CA THR A 51 32.64 4.70 29.13
C THR A 51 33.01 4.04 27.79
N LEU A 52 34.04 4.59 27.13
CA LEU A 52 34.76 4.08 25.96
C LEU A 52 35.45 2.73 26.21
N TRP A 53 35.38 1.76 25.28
CA TRP A 53 36.60 1.26 24.60
C TRP A 53 36.29 0.52 23.27
N VAL A 54 36.52 1.26 22.18
CA VAL A 54 37.33 0.87 21.02
C VAL A 54 37.13 -0.56 20.45
N ALA A 55 36.31 -0.65 19.42
CA ALA A 55 36.63 -1.44 18.23
C ALA A 55 36.05 -0.74 17.01
N ALA A 56 36.85 0.12 16.40
CA ALA A 56 36.63 0.54 15.03
C ALA A 56 36.67 -0.72 14.14
N ASN A 57 35.53 -1.01 13.49
CA ASN A 57 35.43 -1.52 12.13
C ASN A 57 33.93 -1.66 11.77
N THR A 58 33.38 -0.53 11.29
CA THR A 58 32.27 -0.44 10.33
C THR A 58 31.20 -1.53 10.41
N VAL A 59 30.34 -1.43 11.43
CA VAL A 59 28.98 -1.96 11.31
C VAL A 59 28.34 -1.15 10.20
N ILE A 60 28.19 -1.77 9.02
CA ILE A 60 27.26 -1.34 7.96
C ILE A 60 26.04 -0.79 8.67
N ASP A 61 25.69 0.47 8.42
CA ASP A 61 24.54 1.17 9.00
C ASP A 61 23.28 0.34 8.79
N LYS A 62 23.08 -0.58 9.73
CA LYS A 62 21.88 -1.38 9.86
C LYS A 62 20.90 -0.38 10.43
N TRP A 63 20.10 0.20 9.53
CA TRP A 63 18.78 0.73 9.86
C TRP A 63 18.26 -0.10 11.03
N PRO A 64 17.89 0.47 12.20
CA PRO A 64 17.40 -0.36 13.28
C PRO A 64 16.19 -1.05 12.68
N ALA A 65 16.36 -2.34 12.34
CA ALA A 65 15.29 -3.17 11.89
C ALA A 65 14.35 -3.13 13.08
N SER A 66 13.29 -2.32 12.97
CA SER A 66 12.16 -2.37 13.86
C SER A 66 11.88 -3.85 13.96
N LYS A 67 12.07 -4.44 15.15
CA LYS A 67 11.80 -5.86 15.34
C LYS A 67 10.44 -6.13 14.68
N PRO A 68 10.32 -7.11 13.77
CA PRO A 68 9.02 -7.45 13.21
C PRO A 68 8.06 -7.55 14.39
N ALA A 69 6.93 -6.85 14.33
CA ALA A 69 5.92 -6.93 15.36
C ALA A 69 5.37 -8.37 15.33
N VAL A 70 6.01 -9.27 16.09
CA VAL A 70 5.59 -10.66 16.19
C VAL A 70 4.21 -10.65 16.83
N GLY A 71 3.26 -11.31 16.17
CA GLY A 71 1.87 -11.37 16.64
C GLY A 71 0.98 -10.22 16.18
N ALA A 72 1.36 -9.48 15.13
CA ALA A 72 0.47 -8.52 14.46
C ALA A 72 0.42 -8.73 12.94
N LEU A 73 -0.76 -8.55 12.35
CA LEU A 73 -0.99 -8.57 10.90
C LEU A 73 -1.36 -7.18 10.41
N ASN A 74 -0.84 -6.79 9.25
CA ASN A 74 -1.19 -5.53 8.59
C ASN A 74 -2.53 -5.65 7.89
N VAL A 75 -3.30 -4.56 7.88
CA VAL A 75 -4.59 -4.49 7.19
C VAL A 75 -4.60 -3.30 6.25
N HIS A 76 -4.84 -3.56 4.97
CA HIS A 76 -5.10 -2.57 3.94
C HIS A 76 -6.55 -2.63 3.50
N ILE A 77 -7.19 -1.48 3.31
CA ILE A 77 -8.59 -1.39 2.86
C ILE A 77 -8.71 -0.43 1.68
N TRP A 78 -9.44 -0.86 0.66
CA TRP A 78 -9.86 -0.06 -0.49
C TRP A 78 -11.37 0.15 -0.42
N ARG A 79 -11.83 1.39 -0.45
CA ARG A 79 -13.23 1.80 -0.33
C ARG A 79 -13.83 2.12 -1.70
N GLY A 80 -15.16 2.12 -1.78
CA GLY A 80 -15.90 2.46 -2.99
C GLY A 80 -15.74 1.43 -4.11
N LEU A 81 -15.46 0.17 -3.78
CA LEU A 81 -15.39 -0.91 -4.75
C LEU A 81 -16.79 -1.46 -5.01
N CYS A 82 -17.19 -1.50 -6.28
CA CYS A 82 -18.48 -2.06 -6.65
C CYS A 82 -18.43 -3.59 -6.69
N GLY A 83 -19.41 -4.25 -6.08
CA GLY A 83 -19.61 -5.69 -6.11
C GLY A 83 -18.76 -6.47 -5.11
N SER A 84 -19.06 -7.77 -5.00
CA SER A 84 -18.64 -8.59 -3.86
C SER A 84 -17.58 -9.66 -4.16
N ASN A 85 -17.01 -9.65 -5.36
CA ASN A 85 -16.08 -10.69 -5.81
C ASN A 85 -14.62 -10.21 -5.76
N ILE A 86 -13.69 -11.17 -5.61
CA ILE A 86 -12.25 -10.88 -5.56
C ILE A 86 -11.70 -10.19 -6.83
N PRO A 87 -12.17 -10.54 -8.06
CA PRO A 87 -11.76 -9.82 -9.27
C PRO A 87 -11.96 -8.30 -9.20
N ASN A 88 -13.03 -7.79 -8.57
CA ASN A 88 -13.28 -6.35 -8.47
C ASN A 88 -12.18 -5.64 -7.68
N LEU A 89 -11.70 -6.23 -6.58
CA LEU A 89 -10.55 -5.71 -5.82
C LEU A 89 -9.27 -5.77 -6.66
N ARG A 90 -8.99 -6.90 -7.32
CA ARG A 90 -7.76 -7.09 -8.10
C ARG A 90 -7.66 -6.22 -9.35
N GLN A 91 -8.80 -5.83 -9.93
CA GLN A 91 -8.88 -4.96 -11.11
C GLN A 91 -8.86 -3.47 -10.74
N SER A 92 -8.99 -3.13 -9.45
CA SER A 92 -8.82 -1.76 -8.99
C SER A 92 -7.43 -1.23 -9.36
N LEU A 93 -7.38 -0.03 -9.95
CA LEU A 93 -6.13 0.64 -10.31
C LEU A 93 -5.22 0.92 -9.11
N PHE A 94 -5.80 0.93 -7.91
CA PHE A 94 -5.09 1.22 -6.66
C PHE A 94 -4.58 -0.04 -5.97
N PHE A 95 -5.06 -1.23 -6.33
CA PHE A 95 -4.60 -2.47 -5.75
C PHE A 95 -3.30 -2.94 -6.44
N PRO A 96 -2.28 -3.44 -5.70
CA PRO A 96 -2.21 -3.60 -4.24
C PRO A 96 -1.54 -2.42 -3.49
N HIS A 97 -1.18 -1.33 -4.17
CA HIS A 97 -0.20 -0.37 -3.62
C HIS A 97 -0.78 0.86 -2.91
N TYR A 98 -2.01 1.24 -3.23
CA TYR A 98 -2.61 2.51 -2.77
C TYR A 98 -3.94 2.26 -2.05
N PRO A 99 -3.94 1.62 -0.88
CA PRO A 99 -5.15 1.51 -0.06
C PRO A 99 -5.59 2.86 0.50
N ASP A 100 -6.88 3.03 0.71
CA ASP A 100 -7.47 4.20 1.37
C ASP A 100 -7.11 4.22 2.87
N GLU A 101 -6.98 3.04 3.48
CA GLU A 101 -6.59 2.86 4.88
C GLU A 101 -5.45 1.85 5.00
N SER A 102 -4.30 2.24 5.58
CA SER A 102 -3.14 1.35 5.75
C SER A 102 -2.23 1.67 6.94
N SER A 103 -1.85 2.93 7.13
CA SER A 103 -0.67 3.30 7.93
C SER A 103 -0.72 2.99 9.43
N LYS A 104 -1.86 2.53 9.97
CA LYS A 104 -2.04 2.25 11.41
C LYS A 104 -2.94 1.06 11.74
N LYS A 105 -3.44 0.31 10.75
CA LYS A 105 -4.41 -0.77 11.02
C LYS A 105 -3.66 -2.09 11.14
N PHE A 106 -3.46 -2.53 12.37
CA PHE A 106 -2.94 -3.86 12.70
C PHE A 106 -3.95 -4.63 13.54
N ILE A 107 -3.98 -5.95 13.35
CA ILE A 107 -4.76 -6.87 14.18
C ILE A 107 -3.82 -7.86 14.84
N THR A 108 -4.04 -8.16 16.11
CA THR A 108 -3.27 -9.14 16.87
C THR A 108 -3.89 -10.53 16.83
N GLU A 109 -5.15 -10.60 16.44
CA GLU A 109 -5.89 -11.84 16.18
C GLU A 109 -6.22 -11.89 14.69
N PHE A 110 -6.23 -13.07 14.08
CA PHE A 110 -6.54 -13.21 12.65
C PHE A 110 -8.05 -13.17 12.40
N GLN A 111 -8.68 -12.09 12.86
CA GLN A 111 -10.09 -11.77 12.67
C GLN A 111 -10.28 -10.25 12.60
N ILE A 112 -11.24 -9.83 11.78
CA ILE A 112 -11.61 -8.42 11.65
C ILE A 112 -13.06 -8.33 11.21
N GLU A 113 -13.75 -7.31 11.71
CA GLU A 113 -15.10 -6.95 11.31
C GLU A 113 -15.10 -5.50 10.84
N ASP A 114 -15.66 -5.25 9.66
CA ASP A 114 -15.85 -3.92 9.11
C ASP A 114 -17.29 -3.82 8.60
N ASN A 115 -18.12 -3.07 9.33
CA ASN A 115 -19.56 -2.93 9.10
C ASN A 115 -19.90 -1.89 8.00
N SER A 116 -18.94 -1.56 7.15
CA SER A 116 -19.17 -0.75 5.96
C SER A 116 -19.57 -1.62 4.75
N VAL A 117 -19.90 -0.95 3.65
CA VAL A 117 -20.23 -1.60 2.37
C VAL A 117 -19.21 -1.20 1.31
N ASP A 118 -19.20 -1.91 0.19
CA ASP A 118 -18.45 -1.56 -1.01
C ASP A 118 -16.94 -1.35 -0.76
N TYR A 119 -16.29 -2.37 -0.19
CA TYR A 119 -14.86 -2.33 0.09
C TYR A 119 -14.18 -3.66 -0.25
N GLY A 120 -12.86 -3.59 -0.38
CA GLY A 120 -11.99 -4.76 -0.43
C GLY A 120 -10.90 -4.61 0.61
N GLN A 121 -10.47 -5.74 1.17
CA GLN A 121 -9.53 -5.77 2.28
C GLN A 121 -8.42 -6.79 2.01
N GLN A 122 -7.21 -6.42 2.39
CA GLN A 122 -6.05 -7.32 2.40
C GLN A 122 -5.47 -7.35 3.81
N ILE A 123 -5.47 -8.54 4.41
CA ILE A 123 -4.76 -8.83 5.65
C ILE A 123 -3.48 -9.58 5.28
N PHE A 124 -2.32 -9.11 5.73
CA PHE A 124 -1.04 -9.71 5.36
C PHE A 124 0.01 -9.58 6.46
N GLY A 125 0.92 -10.56 6.49
CA GLY A 125 1.99 -10.66 7.47
C GLY A 125 2.67 -12.01 7.40
N PHE A 126 3.46 -12.32 8.42
CA PHE A 126 4.18 -13.58 8.53
C PHE A 126 3.50 -14.51 9.55
N VAL A 127 3.47 -15.80 9.23
CA VAL A 127 3.02 -16.84 10.16
C VAL A 127 4.25 -17.35 10.90
N HIS A 128 4.29 -17.14 12.21
CA HIS A 128 5.27 -17.75 13.09
C HIS A 128 4.65 -18.96 13.78
N THR A 129 5.05 -20.16 13.37
CA THR A 129 4.58 -21.39 13.99
C THR A 129 5.29 -21.60 15.33
N PRO A 130 4.57 -21.93 16.42
CA PRO A 130 5.21 -22.24 17.70
C PRO A 130 6.12 -23.47 17.62
N ASP A 131 5.79 -24.45 16.75
CA ASP A 131 6.57 -25.67 16.54
C ASP A 131 6.92 -25.84 15.06
N SER A 132 8.19 -26.03 14.74
CA SER A 132 8.67 -26.22 13.36
C SER A 132 8.25 -27.57 12.74
N SER A 133 7.77 -28.52 13.56
CA SER A 133 7.36 -29.86 13.12
C SER A 133 5.84 -30.10 13.20
N GLY A 134 5.07 -29.08 13.60
CA GLY A 134 3.61 -29.19 13.73
C GLY A 134 2.89 -29.22 12.38
N SER A 135 1.76 -29.94 12.32
CA SER A 135 0.83 -29.84 11.19
C SER A 135 -0.23 -28.79 11.50
N TYR A 136 -0.37 -27.79 10.63
CA TYR A 136 -1.32 -26.68 10.80
C TYR A 136 -2.44 -26.76 9.74
N ARG A 137 -3.66 -26.41 10.15
CA ARG A 137 -4.81 -26.27 9.25
C ARG A 137 -5.27 -24.82 9.25
N PHE A 138 -5.44 -24.27 8.06
CA PHE A 138 -6.00 -22.94 7.87
C PHE A 138 -7.44 -23.06 7.41
N ALA A 139 -8.31 -22.26 8.01
CA ALA A 139 -9.70 -22.10 7.62
C ALA A 139 -10.01 -20.62 7.54
N ILE A 140 -10.85 -20.24 6.58
CA ILE A 140 -11.32 -18.87 6.41
C ILE A 140 -12.83 -18.86 6.28
N ALA A 141 -13.44 -17.78 6.75
CA ALA A 141 -14.85 -17.46 6.59
C ALA A 141 -14.96 -15.96 6.31
N SER A 142 -15.90 -15.59 5.45
CA SER A 142 -16.17 -14.19 5.09
C SER A 142 -17.59 -14.07 4.57
N ASP A 143 -18.08 -12.84 4.63
CA ASP A 143 -19.21 -12.35 3.86
C ASP A 143 -18.71 -11.08 3.16
N ASP A 144 -18.44 -11.04 1.85
CA ASP A 144 -18.73 -12.00 0.79
C ASP A 144 -17.54 -12.94 0.45
N GLU A 145 -16.83 -12.74 -0.68
CA GLU A 145 -15.73 -13.60 -1.13
C GLU A 145 -14.41 -13.29 -0.41
N SER A 146 -13.62 -14.34 -0.14
CA SER A 146 -12.26 -14.20 0.39
C SER A 146 -11.34 -15.29 -0.14
N GLU A 147 -10.04 -15.00 -0.18
CA GLU A 147 -9.00 -15.94 -0.56
C GLU A 147 -7.84 -15.88 0.43
N LEU A 148 -7.30 -17.04 0.80
CA LEU A 148 -6.10 -17.15 1.61
C LEU A 148 -4.94 -17.67 0.77
N TRP A 149 -3.87 -16.88 0.73
CA TRP A 149 -2.64 -17.19 0.02
C TRP A 149 -1.51 -17.37 1.03
N LEU A 150 -0.74 -18.45 0.90
CA LEU A 150 0.36 -18.77 1.79
C LEU A 150 1.62 -19.11 0.98
N SER A 151 2.74 -18.50 1.34
CA SER A 151 4.06 -18.83 0.81
C SER A 151 4.77 -19.82 1.74
N PRO A 152 5.51 -20.81 1.22
CA PRO A 152 6.37 -21.67 2.03
C PRO A 152 7.64 -20.95 2.52
N SER A 153 7.93 -19.75 2.01
CA SER A 153 9.11 -18.95 2.34
C SER A 153 8.75 -17.47 2.58
N GLU A 154 9.77 -16.65 2.83
CA GLU A 154 9.61 -15.19 2.94
C GLU A 154 9.37 -14.52 1.57
N ASP A 155 9.54 -15.24 0.44
CA ASP A 155 9.27 -14.69 -0.88
C ASP A 155 7.76 -14.64 -1.14
N PRO A 156 7.14 -13.45 -1.29
CA PRO A 156 5.73 -13.34 -1.60
C PRO A 156 5.37 -13.86 -3.00
N ASN A 157 6.33 -14.11 -3.89
CA ASN A 157 6.07 -14.65 -5.23
C ASN A 157 5.76 -16.16 -5.21
N GLU A 158 6.17 -16.87 -4.16
CA GLU A 158 5.93 -18.31 -4.02
C GLU A 158 4.56 -18.64 -3.40
N LYS A 159 3.76 -17.61 -3.06
CA LYS A 159 2.46 -17.80 -2.43
C LYS A 159 1.48 -18.59 -3.31
N GLN A 160 0.79 -19.54 -2.69
CA GLN A 160 -0.23 -20.38 -3.33
C GLN A 160 -1.58 -20.16 -2.65
N LEU A 161 -2.66 -20.25 -3.43
CA LEU A 161 -4.01 -20.23 -2.90
C LEU A 161 -4.27 -21.53 -2.13
N ILE A 162 -4.55 -21.43 -0.83
CA ILE A 162 -4.76 -22.60 0.05
C ILE A 162 -6.19 -22.72 0.58
N ALA A 163 -6.97 -21.64 0.55
CA ALA A 163 -8.39 -21.65 0.90
C ALA A 163 -9.14 -20.51 0.20
N ARG A 164 -10.44 -20.70 -0.05
CA ARG A 164 -11.31 -19.69 -0.68
C ARG A 164 -12.75 -19.81 -0.17
N VAL A 165 -13.39 -18.66 0.06
CA VAL A 165 -14.84 -18.50 0.16
C VAL A 165 -15.34 -17.88 -1.13
N PHE A 166 -16.40 -18.43 -1.73
CA PHE A 166 -17.00 -17.91 -2.95
C PHE A 166 -18.51 -17.87 -2.83
N ILE A 167 -19.14 -16.90 -3.50
CA ILE A 167 -20.60 -16.86 -3.58
C ILE A 167 -21.06 -17.95 -4.53
N LYS A 168 -21.89 -18.87 -4.03
CA LYS A 168 -22.60 -19.82 -4.88
C LYS A 168 -23.79 -19.11 -5.52
N VAL A 169 -23.61 -18.60 -6.74
CA VAL A 169 -24.75 -18.13 -7.55
C VAL A 169 -25.60 -19.35 -7.91
N LEU A 170 -26.68 -19.57 -7.16
CA LEU A 170 -27.71 -20.54 -7.54
C LEU A 170 -28.40 -19.99 -8.79
N MET A 171 -27.98 -20.44 -9.96
CA MET A 171 -28.74 -20.25 -11.19
C MET A 171 -30.10 -20.92 -10.99
N ARG A 172 -31.12 -20.14 -10.64
CA ARG A 172 -32.50 -20.60 -10.53
C ARG A 172 -32.95 -21.00 -11.93
N GLY A 173 -32.85 -22.29 -12.24
CA GLY A 173 -33.25 -22.86 -13.52
C GLY A 173 -34.67 -22.41 -13.86
N ARG A 174 -34.80 -21.68 -14.96
CA ARG A 174 -36.08 -21.36 -15.58
C ARG A 174 -36.65 -22.71 -16.07
N LYS A 175 -37.47 -23.37 -15.24
CA LYS A 175 -38.26 -24.52 -15.69
C LYS A 175 -39.10 -24.03 -16.88
N GLY A 176 -38.79 -24.57 -18.05
CA GLY A 176 -39.60 -24.39 -19.25
C GLY A 176 -41.03 -24.81 -18.95
N MET A 177 -41.95 -23.91 -19.27
CA MET A 177 -43.36 -24.18 -19.30
C MET A 177 -43.63 -25.07 -20.52
N ASN A 178 -44.12 -26.29 -20.29
CA ASN A 178 -44.81 -27.09 -21.28
C ASN A 178 -46.30 -26.96 -21.03
#